data_AF-A0A965YDQ1-F1
#
_entry.id   AF-A0A965YDQ1-F1
#
_cell.length_a   1.000
_cell.length_b   1.000
_cell.length_c   1.000
_cell.angle_alpha   90.00
_cell.angle_beta   90.00
_cell.angle_gamma   90.00
#
_symmetry.space_group_name_H-M   'P 1'
#
loop_
_entity.id
_entity.type
_entity.pdbx_description
1 polymer ?
#
loop_
_entity_poly.entity_id
_entity_poly.type
_entity_poly.pdbx_seq_one_letter_code
_entity_poly.pdbx_strand_id
1 'polypeptide(L)'
;MKRMPILCSVMLVVFLFIGCTTAVADHPYQQDLHELYSTLPSAHKDFFQGRDQKPFQDSYEQAVAAAPAMDVGQLYYTLRKLASFAQDSHTSVGLTQELVQLFHAIPAQMAYLEGAWHLGVLQDSNLSLLGARVEAINGVPMQEVEELASALFGHDNEVWFRHSLAGQLNLTELYTYLGIANQTTDEVVLTVVPLHEHEEQKLVLQPVKAGE
;
A
#
# COMPACT_ATOMS: atom_id res chain seq x y z
N MET A 1 73.42 -16.74 -35.87
CA MET A 1 72.45 -15.85 -36.56
C MET A 1 71.18 -16.68 -36.80
N LYS A 2 70.13 -16.45 -36.01
CA LYS A 2 68.86 -15.79 -36.39
C LYS A 2 67.98 -16.67 -37.29
N ARG A 3 66.69 -16.94 -37.05
CA ARG A 3 65.68 -16.63 -36.02
C ARG A 3 64.53 -17.62 -36.24
N MET A 4 63.91 -18.08 -35.15
CA MET A 4 62.65 -18.84 -35.13
C MET A 4 61.45 -17.87 -35.14
N PRO A 5 60.33 -18.19 -35.81
CA PRO A 5 59.02 -17.63 -35.45
C PRO A 5 58.06 -18.78 -35.07
N ILE A 6 57.77 -18.94 -33.78
CA ILE A 6 56.59 -18.41 -33.06
C ILE A 6 55.28 -19.02 -33.60
N LEU A 7 54.88 -20.10 -32.90
CA LEU A 7 53.57 -20.73 -32.92
C LEU A 7 52.58 -19.80 -32.20
N CYS A 8 51.71 -19.09 -32.93
CA CYS A 8 50.66 -18.27 -32.33
C CYS A 8 49.38 -19.11 -32.15
N SER A 9 49.20 -19.66 -30.95
CA SER A 9 47.89 -20.06 -30.43
C SER A 9 46.99 -18.82 -30.34
N VAL A 10 45.90 -18.79 -31.11
CA VAL A 10 44.79 -17.87 -30.86
C VAL A 10 43.80 -18.59 -29.95
N MET A 11 44.01 -18.46 -28.64
CA MET A 11 43.07 -18.90 -27.62
C MET A 11 41.97 -17.84 -27.52
N LEU A 12 40.80 -18.16 -28.08
CA LEU A 12 39.59 -17.36 -28.00
C LEU A 12 39.04 -17.42 -26.57
N VAL A 13 39.43 -16.47 -25.71
CA VAL A 13 38.78 -16.24 -24.42
C VAL A 13 37.73 -15.15 -24.62
N VAL A 14 36.51 -15.56 -24.93
CA VAL A 14 35.33 -14.69 -24.80
C VAL A 14 35.05 -14.54 -23.31
N PHE A 15 35.56 -13.47 -22.71
CA PHE A 15 35.07 -13.01 -21.41
C PHE A 15 33.63 -12.52 -21.63
N LEU A 16 32.66 -13.41 -21.38
CA LEU A 16 31.29 -13.02 -21.08
C LEU A 16 31.34 -12.22 -19.77
N PHE A 17 31.53 -10.91 -19.89
CA PHE A 17 31.07 -9.98 -18.87
C PHE A 17 29.54 -10.06 -18.88
N ILE A 18 29.00 -11.03 -18.15
CA ILE A 18 27.67 -10.90 -17.56
C ILE A 18 27.84 -9.81 -16.50
N GLY A 19 27.86 -8.55 -16.97
CA GLY A 19 27.54 -7.44 -16.12
C GLY A 19 26.14 -7.71 -15.61
N CYS A 20 26.00 -7.95 -14.31
CA CYS A 20 24.73 -7.74 -13.65
C CYS A 20 24.44 -6.25 -13.84
N THR A 21 23.73 -5.89 -14.91
CA THR A 21 23.18 -4.55 -15.07
C THR A 21 22.13 -4.43 -13.98
N THR A 22 22.53 -3.99 -12.80
CA THR A 22 21.61 -3.27 -11.93
C THR A 22 21.14 -2.11 -12.78
N ALA A 23 19.94 -2.22 -13.34
CA ALA A 23 19.28 -1.09 -13.98
C ALA A 23 19.32 0.04 -12.95
N VAL A 24 20.08 1.09 -13.25
CA VAL A 24 20.07 2.29 -12.41
C VAL A 24 18.63 2.77 -12.43
N ALA A 25 18.03 2.92 -11.26
CA ALA A 25 16.67 3.40 -11.13
C ALA A 25 16.59 4.81 -11.72
N ASP A 26 15.96 4.93 -12.89
CA ASP A 26 15.87 6.17 -13.67
C ASP A 26 14.79 7.12 -13.12
N HIS A 27 13.87 6.61 -12.28
CA HIS A 27 12.80 7.37 -11.65
C HIS A 27 12.99 7.44 -10.11
N PRO A 28 12.72 8.57 -9.43
CA PRO A 28 12.84 8.68 -7.97
C PRO A 28 12.12 7.57 -7.21
N TYR A 29 10.89 7.23 -7.63
CA TYR A 29 10.13 6.15 -6.98
C TYR A 29 10.77 4.78 -7.15
N GLN A 30 11.47 4.52 -8.26
CA GLN A 30 12.23 3.28 -8.41
C GLN A 30 13.42 3.26 -7.44
N GLN A 31 14.03 4.42 -7.14
CA GLN A 31 15.09 4.53 -6.14
C GLN A 31 14.54 4.25 -4.73
N ASP A 32 13.39 4.84 -4.37
CA ASP A 32 12.74 4.60 -3.06
C ASP A 32 12.35 3.12 -2.89
N LEU A 33 11.76 2.52 -3.93
CA LEU A 33 11.43 1.09 -3.94
C LEU A 33 12.69 0.22 -3.79
N HIS A 34 13.78 0.57 -4.49
CA HIS A 34 15.03 -0.16 -4.42
C HIS A 34 15.69 -0.03 -3.05
N GLU A 35 15.67 1.15 -2.45
CA GLU A 35 16.18 1.40 -1.10
C GLU A 35 15.44 0.52 -0.10
N LEU A 36 14.10 0.55 -0.12
CA LEU A 36 13.30 -0.30 0.77
C LEU A 36 13.59 -1.79 0.55
N TYR A 37 13.59 -2.25 -0.70
CA TYR A 37 13.80 -3.66 -1.05
C TYR A 37 15.19 -4.18 -0.62
N SER A 38 16.23 -3.37 -0.81
CA SER A 38 17.61 -3.78 -0.54
C SER A 38 17.99 -3.67 0.94
N THR A 39 17.40 -2.73 1.68
CA THR A 39 17.78 -2.47 3.07
C THR A 39 16.88 -3.18 4.08
N LEU A 40 15.56 -3.22 3.85
CA LEU A 40 14.61 -3.67 4.85
C LEU A 40 14.85 -5.11 5.33
N PRO A 41 15.09 -6.12 4.45
CA PRO A 41 15.33 -7.48 4.91
C PRO A 41 16.61 -7.64 5.74
N SER A 42 17.57 -6.74 5.58
CA SER A 42 18.84 -6.74 6.32
C SER A 42 18.75 -5.98 7.65
N ALA A 43 17.94 -4.92 7.69
CA ALA A 43 17.73 -4.09 8.87
C ALA A 43 16.72 -4.72 9.84
N HIS A 44 15.75 -5.46 9.31
CA HIS A 44 14.70 -6.11 10.07
C HIS A 44 15.13 -7.51 10.52
N LYS A 45 14.93 -7.81 11.80
CA LYS A 45 15.26 -9.11 12.36
C LYS A 45 14.24 -10.15 11.92
N ASP A 46 14.72 -11.19 11.25
CA ASP A 46 13.91 -12.34 10.81
C ASP A 46 12.80 -11.92 9.82
N PHE A 47 13.03 -10.93 8.95
CA PHE A 47 12.04 -10.37 8.01
C PHE A 47 11.16 -11.41 7.30
N PHE A 48 11.77 -12.46 6.75
CA PHE A 48 11.04 -13.51 6.05
C PHE A 48 10.45 -14.57 6.99
N GLN A 49 10.91 -14.69 8.24
CA GLN A 49 10.48 -15.70 9.20
C GLN A 49 10.51 -17.15 8.63
N GLY A 50 11.47 -17.44 7.75
CA GLY A 50 11.56 -18.74 7.06
C GLY A 50 10.60 -18.93 5.88
N ARG A 51 9.80 -17.91 5.53
CA ARG A 51 8.94 -17.88 4.33
C ARG A 51 9.78 -17.68 3.06
N ASP A 52 9.18 -18.01 1.92
CA ASP A 52 9.77 -17.79 0.60
C ASP A 52 9.97 -16.29 0.31
N GLN A 53 11.11 -15.95 -0.29
CA GLN A 53 11.47 -14.58 -0.67
C GLN A 53 10.89 -14.20 -2.03
N LYS A 54 10.53 -15.21 -2.87
CA LYS A 54 10.04 -14.98 -4.22
C LYS A 54 8.80 -14.06 -4.29
N PRO A 55 7.79 -14.19 -3.41
CA PRO A 55 6.66 -13.25 -3.42
C PRO A 55 7.05 -11.79 -3.15
N PHE A 56 8.05 -11.55 -2.29
CA PHE A 56 8.57 -10.21 -2.01
C PHE A 56 9.31 -9.65 -3.23
N GLN A 57 10.17 -10.47 -3.85
CA GLN A 57 10.86 -10.12 -5.10
C GLN A 57 9.87 -9.79 -6.23
N ASP A 58 8.85 -10.63 -6.42
CA ASP A 58 7.85 -10.42 -7.47
C ASP A 58 7.04 -9.15 -7.27
N SER A 59 6.67 -8.86 -6.01
CA SER A 59 6.00 -7.62 -5.67
C SER A 59 6.89 -6.40 -5.92
N TYR A 60 8.19 -6.50 -5.66
CA TYR A 60 9.15 -5.44 -5.94
C TYR A 60 9.33 -5.21 -7.45
N GLU A 61 9.52 -6.26 -8.24
CA GLU A 61 9.69 -6.15 -9.69
C GLU A 61 8.46 -5.53 -10.37
N GLN A 62 7.26 -5.93 -9.95
CA GLN A 62 6.00 -5.32 -10.39
C GLN A 62 5.93 -3.83 -10.01
N ALA A 63 6.31 -3.49 -8.78
CA ALA A 63 6.31 -2.11 -8.30
C ALA A 63 7.28 -1.23 -9.11
N VAL A 64 8.50 -1.69 -9.35
CA VAL A 64 9.52 -0.96 -10.13
C VAL A 64 9.07 -0.72 -11.57
N ALA A 65 8.40 -1.70 -12.17
CA ALA A 65 7.86 -1.57 -13.53
C ALA A 65 6.72 -0.54 -13.61
N ALA A 66 5.86 -0.48 -12.58
CA ALA A 66 4.74 0.46 -12.51
C ALA A 66 5.13 1.87 -12.04
N ALA A 67 6.26 2.02 -11.33
CA ALA A 67 6.69 3.26 -10.69
C ALA A 67 6.68 4.52 -11.57
N PRO A 68 7.05 4.50 -12.88
CA PRO A 68 6.99 5.69 -13.73
C PRO A 68 5.58 6.25 -13.98
N ALA A 69 4.54 5.44 -13.75
CA ALA A 69 3.15 5.84 -13.92
C ALA A 69 2.44 6.10 -12.59
N MET A 70 3.14 5.92 -11.45
CA MET A 70 2.53 6.07 -10.13
C MET A 70 2.37 7.54 -9.74
N ASP A 71 1.27 7.85 -9.07
CA ASP A 71 1.19 9.03 -8.21
C ASP A 71 1.77 8.74 -6.81
N VAL A 72 1.79 9.77 -5.95
CA VAL A 72 2.34 9.66 -4.58
C VAL A 72 1.54 8.71 -3.68
N GLY A 73 0.23 8.61 -3.86
CA GLY A 73 -0.64 7.70 -3.10
C GLY A 73 -0.39 6.25 -3.48
N GLN A 74 -0.26 5.98 -4.78
CA GLN A 74 0.09 4.67 -5.33
C GLN A 74 1.48 4.22 -4.85
N LEU A 75 2.46 5.12 -4.82
CA LEU A 75 3.77 4.82 -4.25
C LEU A 75 3.65 4.45 -2.75
N TYR A 76 2.96 5.28 -1.96
CA TYR A 76 2.82 5.08 -0.52
C TYR A 76 2.25 3.70 -0.19
N TYR A 77 1.13 3.31 -0.80
CA TYR A 77 0.53 1.99 -0.55
C TYR A 77 1.35 0.84 -1.14
N THR A 78 2.11 1.06 -2.22
CA THR A 78 3.05 0.07 -2.75
C THR A 78 4.22 -0.17 -1.79
N LEU A 79 4.80 0.88 -1.20
CA LEU A 79 5.83 0.74 -0.17
C LEU A 79 5.27 0.04 1.08
N ARG A 80 4.03 0.36 1.49
CA ARG A 80 3.35 -0.34 2.59
C ARG A 80 3.17 -1.83 2.30
N LYS A 81 2.74 -2.20 1.09
CA LYS A 81 2.63 -3.60 0.65
C LYS A 81 3.98 -4.32 0.78
N LEU A 82 5.06 -3.71 0.31
CA LEU A 82 6.41 -4.29 0.45
C LEU A 82 6.82 -4.44 1.92
N ALA A 83 6.57 -3.44 2.76
CA ALA A 83 6.86 -3.50 4.19
C ALA A 83 6.05 -4.59 4.91
N SER A 84 4.82 -4.87 4.46
CA SER A 84 3.93 -5.87 5.07
C SER A 84 4.49 -7.30 5.05
N PHE A 85 5.46 -7.61 4.17
CA PHE A 85 6.11 -8.92 4.11
C PHE A 85 6.88 -9.27 5.40
N ALA A 86 7.20 -8.26 6.22
CA ALA A 86 7.71 -8.47 7.58
C ALA A 86 6.73 -9.26 8.47
N GLN A 87 5.41 -9.11 8.23
CA GLN A 87 4.32 -9.75 8.99
C GLN A 87 4.42 -9.49 10.50
N ASP A 88 4.71 -8.25 10.88
CA ASP A 88 4.65 -7.76 12.25
C ASP A 88 4.02 -6.36 12.30
N SER A 89 3.47 -5.96 13.45
CA SER A 89 2.77 -4.68 13.59
C SER A 89 3.68 -3.45 13.74
N HIS A 90 4.99 -3.62 13.86
CA HIS A 90 5.96 -2.55 14.13
C HIS A 90 6.68 -2.08 12.86
N THR A 91 6.56 -2.82 11.76
CA THR A 91 7.16 -2.51 10.47
C THR A 91 6.12 -1.95 9.52
N SER A 92 6.17 -0.64 9.27
CA SER A 92 5.24 0.04 8.36
C SER A 92 5.87 1.27 7.72
N VAL A 93 5.24 1.74 6.64
CA VAL A 93 5.54 3.05 6.05
C VAL A 93 4.60 4.06 6.70
N GLY A 94 5.19 5.06 7.36
CA GLY A 94 4.44 6.09 8.08
C GLY A 94 3.77 7.10 7.14
N LEU A 95 2.57 7.55 7.53
CA LEU A 95 1.90 8.67 6.88
C LEU A 95 2.37 9.98 7.54
N THR A 96 3.31 10.68 6.91
CA THR A 96 3.84 11.94 7.46
C THR A 96 2.87 13.09 7.26
N GLN A 97 3.06 14.20 7.99
CA GLN A 97 2.21 15.38 7.85
C GLN A 97 2.24 15.98 6.45
N GLU A 98 3.40 15.92 5.78
CA GLU A 98 3.57 16.35 4.39
C GLU A 98 2.76 15.49 3.43
N LEU A 99 2.73 14.16 3.62
CA LEU A 99 1.89 13.26 2.81
C LEU A 99 0.40 13.51 3.04
N VAL A 100 -0.02 13.74 4.29
CA VAL A 100 -1.42 14.08 4.61
C VAL A 100 -1.90 15.31 3.83
N GLN A 101 -1.03 16.30 3.61
CA GLN A 101 -1.38 17.51 2.84
C GLN A 101 -1.58 17.24 1.34
N LEU A 102 -1.07 16.12 0.82
CA LEU A 102 -1.23 15.74 -0.58
C LEU A 102 -2.48 14.88 -0.81
N PHE A 103 -3.01 14.28 0.25
CA PHE A 103 -4.07 13.28 0.18
C PHE A 103 -5.46 13.89 0.35
N HIS A 104 -6.48 13.16 -0.11
CA HIS A 104 -7.88 13.48 0.09
C HIS A 104 -8.46 12.55 1.14
N ALA A 105 -9.40 13.08 1.92
CA ALA A 105 -10.09 12.32 2.93
C ALA A 105 -11.59 12.54 2.86
N ILE A 106 -12.37 11.48 3.05
CA ILE A 106 -13.78 11.66 3.39
C ILE A 106 -13.88 12.26 4.79
N PRO A 107 -14.88 13.13 5.06
CA PRO A 107 -15.06 13.75 6.36
C PRO A 107 -15.78 12.82 7.35
N ALA A 108 -15.25 11.60 7.47
CA ALA A 108 -15.72 10.57 8.38
C ALA A 108 -14.53 9.73 8.86
N GLN A 109 -14.63 9.16 10.06
CA GLN A 109 -13.71 8.13 10.53
C GLN A 109 -14.50 6.90 10.97
N MET A 110 -13.91 5.73 10.75
CA MET A 110 -14.50 4.44 11.08
C MET A 110 -13.66 3.77 12.17
N ALA A 111 -14.32 3.02 13.05
CA ALA A 111 -13.67 2.18 14.04
C ALA A 111 -14.28 0.79 14.02
N TYR A 112 -13.47 -0.23 14.26
CA TYR A 112 -13.97 -1.59 14.40
C TYR A 112 -14.36 -1.86 15.86
N LEU A 113 -15.64 -2.12 16.10
CA LEU A 113 -16.24 -2.31 17.41
C LEU A 113 -17.26 -3.44 17.35
N GLU A 114 -17.27 -4.32 18.35
CA GLU A 114 -18.27 -5.39 18.49
C GLU A 114 -18.46 -6.27 17.23
N GLY A 115 -17.39 -6.50 16.47
CA GLY A 115 -17.41 -7.36 15.29
C GLY A 115 -17.82 -6.66 13.99
N ALA A 116 -17.94 -5.33 13.97
CA ALA A 116 -18.24 -4.58 12.75
C ALA A 116 -17.60 -3.19 12.71
N TRP A 117 -17.52 -2.61 11.51
CA TRP A 117 -17.10 -1.23 11.30
C TRP A 117 -18.23 -0.28 11.64
N HIS A 118 -17.93 0.78 12.37
CA HIS A 118 -18.89 1.80 12.78
C HIS A 118 -18.34 3.21 12.52
N LEU A 119 -19.23 4.15 12.22
CA LEU A 119 -18.89 5.56 12.09
C LEU A 119 -18.59 6.16 13.47
N GLY A 120 -17.34 6.57 13.69
CA GLY A 120 -16.86 7.16 14.96
C GLY A 120 -16.72 8.67 14.92
N VAL A 121 -16.50 9.27 13.75
CA VAL A 121 -16.42 10.73 13.55
C VAL A 121 -17.19 11.08 12.28
N LEU A 122 -17.98 12.15 12.33
CA LEU A 122 -18.77 12.69 11.24
C LEU A 122 -18.85 14.21 11.35
N GLN A 123 -19.15 14.90 10.25
CA GLN A 123 -19.56 16.30 10.27
C GLN A 123 -20.94 16.47 10.93
N ASP A 124 -21.19 17.67 11.45
CA ASP A 124 -22.44 18.04 12.14
C ASP A 124 -23.71 17.69 11.35
N SER A 125 -23.68 17.85 10.03
CA SER A 125 -24.79 17.55 9.12
C SER A 125 -25.20 16.08 9.11
N ASN A 126 -24.30 15.16 9.51
CA ASN A 126 -24.49 13.72 9.45
C ASN A 126 -24.51 13.07 10.84
N LEU A 127 -24.58 13.84 11.94
CA LEU A 127 -24.49 13.31 13.32
C LEU A 127 -25.58 12.30 13.68
N SER A 128 -26.72 12.30 12.99
CA SER A 128 -27.76 11.27 13.18
C SER A 128 -27.28 9.85 12.84
N LEU A 129 -26.19 9.73 12.08
CA LEU A 129 -25.57 8.46 11.69
C LEU A 129 -24.33 8.12 12.54
N LEU A 130 -24.04 8.89 13.58
CA LEU A 130 -22.93 8.56 14.49
C LEU A 130 -23.17 7.20 15.13
N GLY A 131 -22.16 6.34 15.09
CA GLY A 131 -22.23 4.97 15.57
C GLY A 131 -22.96 4.00 14.63
N ALA A 132 -23.46 4.45 13.47
CA ALA A 132 -24.04 3.54 12.47
C ALA A 132 -23.00 2.53 11.99
N ARG A 133 -23.44 1.29 11.75
CA ARG A 133 -22.60 0.22 11.20
C ARG A 133 -22.36 0.48 9.71
N VAL A 134 -21.13 0.32 9.24
CA VAL A 134 -20.75 0.46 7.83
C VAL A 134 -20.71 -0.93 7.19
N GLU A 135 -21.55 -1.15 6.19
CA GLU A 135 -21.67 -2.44 5.47
C GLU A 135 -20.83 -2.46 4.19
N ALA A 136 -20.70 -1.32 3.51
CA ALA A 136 -19.98 -1.23 2.24
C ALA A 136 -19.45 0.18 1.95
N ILE A 137 -18.38 0.25 1.15
CA ILE A 137 -17.80 1.48 0.58
C ILE A 137 -17.92 1.38 -0.94
N ASN A 138 -18.60 2.32 -1.58
CA ASN A 138 -18.88 2.31 -3.03
C ASN A 138 -19.49 0.98 -3.52
N GLY A 139 -20.30 0.33 -2.68
CA GLY A 139 -20.92 -0.96 -2.98
C GLY A 139 -20.02 -2.17 -2.75
N VAL A 140 -18.74 -1.99 -2.41
CA VAL A 140 -17.83 -3.07 -2.01
C VAL A 140 -18.06 -3.40 -0.53
N PRO A 141 -18.47 -4.63 -0.17
CA PRO A 141 -18.71 -5.02 1.22
C PRO A 141 -17.47 -4.85 2.09
N MET A 142 -17.63 -4.44 3.35
CA MET A 142 -16.49 -4.21 4.25
C MET A 142 -15.58 -5.43 4.44
N GLN A 143 -16.14 -6.65 4.35
CA GLN A 143 -15.32 -7.86 4.36
C GLN A 143 -14.36 -7.91 3.17
N GLU A 144 -14.84 -7.59 1.97
CA GLU A 144 -14.00 -7.54 0.76
C GLU A 144 -12.99 -6.38 0.84
N VAL A 145 -13.37 -5.24 1.43
CA VAL A 145 -12.43 -4.15 1.73
C VAL A 145 -11.30 -4.63 2.65
N GLU A 146 -11.61 -5.36 3.73
CA GLU A 146 -10.61 -5.97 4.61
C GLU A 146 -9.70 -6.94 3.85
N GLU A 147 -10.26 -7.83 3.03
CA GLU A 147 -9.50 -8.81 2.25
C GLU A 147 -8.53 -8.13 1.27
N LEU A 148 -9.00 -7.14 0.52
CA LEU A 148 -8.20 -6.34 -0.42
C LEU A 148 -7.08 -5.56 0.30
N ALA A 149 -7.40 -4.99 1.47
CA ALA A 149 -6.47 -4.19 2.26
C ALA A 149 -5.43 -5.01 3.02
N SER A 150 -5.72 -6.27 3.37
CA SER A 150 -4.88 -7.11 4.24
C SER A 150 -3.40 -7.14 3.84
N ALA A 151 -3.12 -7.23 2.54
CA ALA A 151 -1.76 -7.25 2.00
C ALA A 151 -0.98 -5.93 2.15
N LEU A 152 -1.59 -4.86 2.66
CA LEU A 152 -0.94 -3.56 2.86
C LEU A 152 -0.46 -3.33 4.30
N PHE A 153 -0.75 -4.26 5.21
CA PHE A 153 -0.50 -4.09 6.64
C PHE A 153 0.21 -5.33 7.18
N GLY A 154 1.44 -5.18 7.67
CA GLY A 154 2.04 -6.18 8.55
C GLY A 154 1.31 -6.14 9.88
N HIS A 155 0.91 -7.30 10.41
CA HIS A 155 0.18 -7.37 11.67
C HIS A 155 0.42 -8.69 12.42
N ASP A 156 0.46 -8.60 13.74
CA ASP A 156 0.58 -9.80 14.60
C ASP A 156 -0.75 -10.55 14.75
N ASN A 157 -1.86 -9.84 14.53
CA ASN A 157 -3.23 -10.36 14.63
C ASN A 157 -4.24 -9.39 13.99
N GLU A 158 -5.48 -9.86 13.85
CA GLU A 158 -6.60 -9.11 13.25
C GLU A 158 -6.94 -7.80 13.97
N VAL A 159 -6.70 -7.71 15.29
CA VAL A 159 -6.97 -6.47 16.04
C VAL A 159 -6.02 -5.37 15.58
N TRP A 160 -4.73 -5.69 15.40
CA TRP A 160 -3.75 -4.75 14.87
C TRP A 160 -3.98 -4.39 13.41
N PHE A 161 -4.41 -5.36 12.59
CA PHE A 161 -4.81 -5.09 11.21
C PHE A 161 -5.93 -4.05 11.16
N ARG A 162 -7.04 -4.30 11.86
CA ARG A 162 -8.21 -3.41 11.88
C ARG A 162 -7.92 -2.06 12.50
N HIS A 163 -7.10 -2.01 13.56
CA HIS A 163 -6.63 -0.75 14.11
C HIS A 163 -5.85 0.08 13.07
N SER A 164 -4.95 -0.57 12.34
CA SER A 164 -4.13 0.10 11.32
C SER A 164 -4.97 0.53 10.11
N LEU A 165 -5.91 -0.31 9.67
CA LEU A 165 -6.84 -0.01 8.58
C LEU A 165 -7.79 1.13 8.96
N ALA A 166 -8.30 1.18 10.19
CA ALA A 166 -9.13 2.28 10.69
C ALA A 166 -8.48 3.65 10.46
N GLY A 167 -7.16 3.74 10.70
CA GLY A 167 -6.38 4.96 10.48
C GLY A 167 -6.12 5.31 9.01
N GLN A 168 -6.57 4.49 8.05
CA GLN A 168 -6.43 4.73 6.60
C GLN A 168 -7.78 4.79 5.89
N LEU A 169 -8.86 4.26 6.49
CA LEU A 169 -10.18 4.18 5.88
C LEU A 169 -10.81 5.53 5.56
N ASN A 170 -10.30 6.65 6.07
CA ASN A 170 -10.77 7.97 5.65
C ASN A 170 -10.07 8.47 4.38
N LEU A 171 -8.94 7.89 3.97
CA LEU A 171 -8.12 8.37 2.86
C LEU A 171 -8.60 7.75 1.54
N THR A 172 -8.93 8.57 0.54
CA THR A 172 -9.47 8.05 -0.72
C THR A 172 -8.39 7.47 -1.63
N GLU A 173 -7.12 7.80 -1.39
CA GLU A 173 -5.97 7.12 -2.01
C GLU A 173 -5.96 5.62 -1.70
N LEU A 174 -6.48 5.20 -0.54
CA LEU A 174 -6.66 3.78 -0.25
C LEU A 174 -7.65 3.17 -1.25
N TYR A 175 -8.78 3.83 -1.46
CA TYR A 175 -9.85 3.32 -2.30
C TYR A 175 -9.42 3.23 -3.76
N THR A 176 -8.68 4.21 -4.28
CA THR A 176 -8.13 4.13 -5.64
C THR A 176 -7.07 3.03 -5.74
N TYR A 177 -6.21 2.88 -4.74
CA TYR A 177 -5.22 1.80 -4.72
C TYR A 177 -5.85 0.40 -4.72
N LEU A 178 -6.96 0.22 -3.99
CA LEU A 178 -7.70 -1.03 -3.92
C LEU A 178 -8.66 -1.25 -5.10
N GLY A 179 -8.84 -0.25 -5.99
CA GLY A 179 -9.79 -0.31 -7.11
C GLY A 179 -11.26 -0.14 -6.70
N ILE A 180 -11.53 0.40 -5.51
CA ILE A 180 -12.87 0.71 -4.97
C ILE A 180 -13.39 2.07 -5.52
N ALA A 181 -12.47 2.97 -5.89
CA ALA A 181 -12.78 4.25 -6.52
C ALA A 181 -11.90 4.46 -7.77
N ASN A 182 -12.36 5.27 -8.74
CA ASN A 182 -11.56 5.55 -9.93
C ASN A 182 -10.61 6.73 -9.69
N GLN A 183 -11.06 7.75 -8.96
CA GLN A 183 -10.30 8.95 -8.62
C GLN A 183 -10.41 9.25 -7.13
N THR A 184 -9.38 9.89 -6.56
CA THR A 184 -9.35 10.27 -5.14
C THR A 184 -10.38 11.36 -4.80
N THR A 185 -10.86 12.07 -5.80
CA THR A 185 -11.88 13.13 -5.69
C THR A 185 -13.30 12.64 -5.96
N ASP A 186 -13.47 11.36 -6.34
CA ASP A 186 -14.80 10.80 -6.57
C ASP A 186 -15.60 10.81 -5.26
N GLU A 187 -16.90 11.06 -5.38
CA GLU A 187 -17.83 10.90 -4.27
C GLU A 187 -17.76 9.48 -3.71
N VAL A 188 -17.77 9.37 -2.38
CA VAL A 188 -17.75 8.09 -1.67
C VAL A 188 -19.12 7.83 -1.08
N VAL A 189 -19.69 6.68 -1.40
CA VAL A 189 -20.98 6.23 -0.87
C VAL A 189 -20.75 5.14 0.17
N LEU A 190 -21.02 5.46 1.42
CA LEU A 190 -21.08 4.49 2.50
C LEU A 190 -22.48 3.90 2.57
N THR A 191 -22.57 2.58 2.61
CA THR A 191 -23.81 1.89 2.97
C THR A 191 -23.79 1.65 4.47
N VAL A 192 -24.77 2.18 5.19
CA VAL A 192 -24.77 2.16 6.65
C VAL A 192 -26.10 1.67 7.22
N VAL A 193 -26.04 1.05 8.40
CA VAL A 193 -27.21 0.66 9.18
C VAL A 193 -27.18 1.43 10.51
N PRO A 194 -28.10 2.39 10.73
CA PRO A 194 -28.15 3.15 11.98
C PRO A 194 -28.38 2.27 13.21
N LEU A 195 -27.86 2.67 14.38
CA LEU A 195 -27.89 1.87 15.62
C LEU A 195 -29.29 1.41 16.08
N HIS A 196 -30.32 2.18 15.76
CA HIS A 196 -31.69 1.93 16.20
C HIS A 196 -32.64 1.58 15.05
N GLU A 197 -32.08 1.33 13.87
CA GLU A 197 -32.83 1.01 12.66
C GLU A 197 -32.32 -0.29 12.05
N HIS A 198 -33.15 -0.89 11.20
CA HIS A 198 -32.79 -2.12 10.48
C HIS A 198 -32.68 -1.89 8.97
N GLU A 199 -32.97 -0.68 8.51
CA GLU A 199 -32.91 -0.33 7.09
C GLU A 199 -31.56 0.30 6.75
N GLU A 200 -31.01 -0.11 5.60
CA GLU A 200 -29.80 0.50 5.07
C GLU A 200 -30.08 1.93 4.62
N GLN A 201 -29.15 2.82 4.94
CA GLN A 201 -29.09 4.18 4.42
C GLN A 201 -27.81 4.36 3.61
N LYS A 202 -27.86 5.25 2.62
CA LYS A 202 -26.67 5.68 1.87
C LYS A 202 -26.19 7.01 2.42
N LEU A 203 -24.98 7.03 2.94
CA LEU A 203 -24.29 8.25 3.32
C LEU A 203 -23.30 8.62 2.21
N VAL A 204 -23.54 9.78 1.61
CA VAL A 204 -22.78 10.28 0.48
C VAL A 204 -21.80 11.35 0.96
N LEU A 205 -20.51 11.13 0.70
CA LEU A 205 -19.42 11.95 1.23
C LEU A 205 -18.54 12.47 0.10
N GLN A 206 -18.29 13.77 0.14
CA GLN A 206 -17.37 14.44 -0.77
C GLN A 206 -15.98 14.45 -0.14
N PRO A 207 -14.94 13.90 -0.82
CA PRO A 207 -13.58 13.98 -0.34
C PRO A 207 -13.11 15.43 -0.25
N VAL A 208 -12.33 15.72 0.79
CA VAL A 208 -11.71 17.03 1.03
C VAL A 208 -10.21 16.86 1.15
N LYS A 209 -9.46 17.88 0.73
CA LYS A 209 -8.02 17.91 0.90
C LYS A 209 -7.65 18.70 2.15
N ALA A 210 -6.59 18.32 2.84
CA ALA A 210 -6.17 19.05 4.03
C ALA A 210 -5.78 20.50 3.65
N GLY A 211 -6.47 21.49 4.22
CA GLY A 211 -6.21 22.91 4.00
C GLY A 211 -7.07 23.60 2.94
N GLU A 212 -7.99 22.85 2.30
CA GLU A 212 -9.08 23.37 1.45
C GLU A 212 -10.41 23.33 2.21
#